data_AF-A0A6M3L2T4-F1
#
_entry.id   AF-A0A6M3L2T4-F1
#
_cell.length_a   1.000
_cell.length_b   1.000
_cell.length_c   1.000
_cell.angle_alpha   90.00
_cell.angle_beta   90.00
_cell.angle_gamma   90.00
#
_symmetry.space_group_name_H-M   'P 1'
#
loop_
_entity.id
_entity.type
_entity.pdbx_description
1 polymer ?
#
loop_
_entity_poly.entity_id
_entity_poly.type
_entity_poly.pdbx_seq_one_letter_code
_entity_poly.pdbx_strand_id
1 'polypeptide(L)'
;MADVMADVDVTVEPTSTVEHTADGLADHEAKHYRQICVREKEVARLKAEFNDTREVAKEAKKAYEAEADALHALIHRGPDPQKRLPGIEEGEVEANPEADVQEAEERQWREIPLADLKIPAGTLGKLAEAGLETIGALADWQQEKGEFWAVDIAGIGPKAAVKIEEVLLAAWGDFERDRHNPAGETDATEG
;
A
#
# COMPACT_ATOMS: atom_id res chain seq x y z
N MET A 1 23.09 33.59 -25.64
CA MET A 1 23.65 32.23 -25.81
C MET A 1 23.12 31.72 -27.14
N ALA A 2 24.00 31.55 -28.11
CA ALA A 2 23.66 31.18 -29.48
C ALA A 2 23.52 29.65 -29.57
N ASP A 3 22.37 29.19 -30.03
CA ASP A 3 22.05 27.79 -30.25
C ASP A 3 22.58 27.38 -31.63
N VAL A 4 23.53 26.46 -31.64
CA VAL A 4 24.22 25.97 -32.84
C VAL A 4 23.53 24.67 -33.25
N MET A 5 22.62 24.77 -34.21
CA MET A 5 22.10 23.61 -34.93
C MET A 5 23.18 23.07 -35.85
N ALA A 6 23.91 22.06 -35.38
CA ALA A 6 24.79 21.27 -36.21
C ALA A 6 23.92 20.28 -37.02
N ASP A 7 23.94 20.46 -38.34
CA ASP A 7 23.42 19.50 -39.32
C ASP A 7 24.05 18.12 -39.08
N VAL A 8 23.23 17.17 -38.62
CA VAL A 8 23.60 15.76 -38.52
C VAL A 8 23.42 15.15 -39.90
N ASP A 9 24.53 15.03 -40.62
CA ASP A 9 24.63 14.29 -41.87
C ASP A 9 24.43 12.78 -41.58
N VAL A 10 23.20 12.30 -41.78
CA VAL A 10 22.86 10.88 -41.65
C VAL A 10 23.34 10.14 -42.90
N THR A 11 24.59 9.68 -42.85
CA THR A 11 25.14 8.77 -43.85
C THR A 11 24.49 7.39 -43.67
N VAL A 12 23.51 7.06 -44.53
CA VAL A 12 22.89 5.73 -44.55
C VAL A 12 23.86 4.76 -45.21
N GLU A 13 24.53 3.93 -44.42
CA GLU A 13 25.39 2.87 -44.93
C GLU A 13 24.57 1.79 -45.69
N PRO A 14 25.12 1.22 -46.77
CA PRO A 14 24.43 0.19 -47.55
C PRO A 14 24.18 -1.05 -46.69
N THR A 15 22.92 -1.46 -46.63
CA THR A 15 22.45 -2.63 -45.90
C THR A 15 23.08 -3.88 -46.51
N SER A 16 24.17 -4.35 -45.90
CA SER A 16 24.80 -5.63 -46.22
C SER A 16 23.77 -6.75 -46.02
N THR A 17 23.29 -7.29 -47.14
CA THR A 17 22.39 -8.44 -47.13
C THR A 17 23.23 -9.66 -46.80
N VAL A 18 23.32 -9.99 -45.51
CA VAL A 18 24.00 -11.19 -45.02
C VAL A 18 23.18 -12.39 -45.49
N GLU A 19 23.69 -13.11 -46.48
CA GLU A 19 23.15 -14.41 -46.89
C GLU A 19 23.35 -15.41 -45.74
N HIS A 20 22.34 -15.51 -44.88
CA HIS A 20 22.27 -16.57 -43.87
C HIS A 20 22.04 -17.90 -44.59
N THR A 21 23.10 -18.72 -44.68
CA THR A 21 22.99 -20.10 -45.15
C THR A 21 22.03 -20.86 -44.24
N ALA A 22 21.16 -21.70 -44.83
CA ALA A 22 20.13 -22.46 -44.10
C ALA A 22 20.69 -23.32 -42.95
N ASP A 23 21.97 -23.70 -43.03
CA ASP A 23 22.69 -24.47 -42.01
C ASP A 23 22.94 -23.64 -40.72
N GLY A 24 23.21 -22.33 -40.85
CA GLY A 24 23.43 -21.44 -39.70
C GLY A 24 22.16 -21.13 -38.91
N LEU A 25 20.99 -21.18 -39.57
CA LEU A 25 19.69 -21.00 -38.92
C LEU A 25 19.34 -22.20 -38.04
N ALA A 26 19.59 -23.42 -38.52
CA ALA A 26 19.36 -24.65 -37.75
C ALA A 26 20.23 -24.71 -36.48
N ASP A 27 21.51 -24.30 -36.58
CA ASP A 27 22.41 -24.23 -35.43
C ASP A 27 21.99 -23.18 -34.39
N HIS A 28 21.49 -22.03 -34.85
CA HIS A 28 20.97 -20.99 -33.97
C HIS A 28 19.72 -21.46 -33.22
N GLU A 29 18.77 -22.10 -33.92
CA GLU A 29 17.57 -22.66 -33.31
C GLU A 29 17.90 -23.74 -32.28
N ALA A 30 18.82 -24.65 -32.58
CA ALA A 30 19.27 -25.67 -31.64
C ALA A 30 19.98 -25.08 -30.41
N LYS A 31 20.75 -24.00 -30.58
CA LYS A 31 21.36 -23.27 -29.47
C LYS A 31 20.30 -22.58 -28.61
N HIS A 32 19.32 -21.94 -29.23
CA HIS A 32 18.23 -21.27 -28.54
C HIS A 32 17.38 -22.27 -27.72
N TYR A 33 17.02 -23.41 -28.33
CA TYR A 33 16.27 -24.45 -27.63
C TYR A 33 17.04 -25.01 -26.42
N ARG A 34 18.36 -25.22 -26.56
CA ARG A 34 19.21 -25.60 -25.42
C ARG A 34 19.18 -24.57 -24.29
N GLN A 35 19.19 -23.28 -24.62
CA GLN A 35 19.08 -22.22 -23.62
C GLN A 35 17.72 -22.23 -22.93
N ILE A 36 16.63 -22.44 -23.66
CA ILE A 36 15.28 -22.60 -23.09
C ILE A 36 15.28 -23.75 -22.08
N CYS A 37 15.75 -24.94 -22.47
CA CYS A 37 15.77 -26.09 -21.58
C CYS A 37 16.62 -25.87 -20.32
N VAL A 38 17.74 -25.16 -20.42
CA VAL A 38 18.57 -24.80 -19.24
C VAL A 38 17.81 -23.85 -18.32
N ARG A 39 17.13 -22.85 -18.87
CA ARG A 39 16.33 -21.90 -18.08
C ARG A 39 15.12 -22.56 -17.44
N GLU A 40 14.42 -23.45 -18.14
CA GLU A 40 13.28 -24.20 -17.57
C GLU A 40 13.71 -25.06 -16.37
N LYS A 41 14.86 -25.73 -16.45
CA LYS A 41 15.41 -26.49 -15.32
C LYS A 41 15.71 -25.60 -14.13
N GLU A 42 16.28 -24.42 -14.37
CA GLU A 42 16.58 -23.48 -13.29
C GLU A 42 15.31 -22.90 -12.66
N VAL A 43 14.30 -22.56 -13.47
CA VAL A 43 12.99 -22.13 -12.97
C VAL A 43 12.34 -23.22 -12.12
N ALA A 44 12.40 -24.48 -12.55
CA ALA A 44 11.87 -25.60 -11.78
C ALA A 44 12.61 -25.77 -10.44
N ARG A 45 13.94 -25.65 -10.44
CA ARG A 45 14.77 -25.70 -9.22
C ARG A 45 14.41 -24.59 -8.24
N LEU A 46 14.37 -23.33 -8.71
CA LEU A 46 14.02 -22.17 -7.90
C LEU A 46 12.59 -22.25 -7.35
N LYS A 47 11.66 -22.78 -8.12
CA LYS A 47 10.28 -23.01 -7.66
C LYS A 47 10.21 -24.05 -6.54
N ALA A 48 11.00 -25.12 -6.62
CA ALA A 48 11.08 -26.11 -5.54
C ALA A 48 11.66 -25.47 -4.26
N GLU A 49 12.78 -24.75 -4.38
CA GLU A 49 13.42 -24.04 -3.26
C GLU A 49 12.50 -22.99 -2.60
N PHE A 50 11.74 -22.24 -3.39
CA PHE A 50 10.72 -21.32 -2.89
C PHE A 50 9.63 -22.06 -2.10
N ASN A 51 9.14 -23.19 -2.60
CA ASN A 51 8.10 -23.93 -1.89
C ASN A 51 8.63 -24.50 -0.57
N ASP A 52 9.84 -25.05 -0.55
CA ASP A 52 10.46 -25.59 0.66
C ASP A 52 10.66 -24.49 1.72
N THR A 53 11.25 -23.35 1.34
CA THR A 53 11.44 -22.21 2.25
C THR A 53 10.12 -21.64 2.76
N ARG A 54 9.09 -21.58 1.91
CA ARG A 54 7.74 -21.15 2.30
C ARG A 54 7.11 -22.08 3.33
N GLU A 55 7.24 -23.41 3.19
CA GLU A 55 6.71 -24.34 4.19
C GLU A 55 7.49 -24.25 5.51
N VAL A 56 8.82 -24.09 5.48
CA VAL A 56 9.63 -23.84 6.69
C VAL A 56 9.19 -22.55 7.39
N ALA A 57 8.97 -21.46 6.64
CA ALA A 57 8.53 -20.18 7.19
C ALA A 57 7.14 -20.27 7.83
N LYS A 58 6.21 -21.03 7.22
CA LYS A 58 4.88 -21.27 7.80
C LYS A 58 4.96 -22.01 9.13
N GLU A 59 5.75 -23.08 9.21
CA GLU A 59 5.92 -23.84 10.45
C GLU A 59 6.61 -22.99 11.54
N ALA A 60 7.61 -22.19 11.17
CA ALA A 60 8.27 -21.26 12.10
C ALA A 60 7.30 -20.20 12.63
N LYS A 61 6.45 -19.62 11.76
CA LYS A 61 5.41 -18.66 12.17
C LYS A 61 4.41 -19.30 13.14
N LYS A 62 3.93 -20.51 12.83
CA LYS A 62 3.00 -21.24 13.69
C LYS A 62 3.61 -21.54 15.06
N ALA A 63 4.89 -21.92 15.12
CA ALA A 63 5.59 -22.15 16.38
C ALA A 63 5.75 -20.86 17.20
N TYR A 64 6.08 -19.74 16.55
CA TYR A 64 6.14 -18.42 17.19
C TYR A 64 4.78 -18.00 17.76
N GLU A 65 3.70 -18.10 16.98
CA GLU A 65 2.35 -17.73 17.41
C GLU A 65 1.91 -18.59 18.60
N ALA A 66 2.17 -19.90 18.57
CA ALA A 66 1.85 -20.80 19.68
C ALA A 66 2.60 -20.43 20.98
N GLU A 67 3.87 -20.06 20.88
CA GLU A 67 4.66 -19.66 22.05
C GLU A 67 4.27 -18.27 22.58
N ALA A 68 3.94 -17.33 21.68
CA ALA A 68 3.42 -16.02 22.04
C ALA A 68 2.08 -16.15 22.79
N ASP A 69 1.17 -17.00 22.31
CA ASP A 69 -0.09 -17.30 22.99
C ASP A 69 0.13 -17.96 24.35
N ALA A 70 1.09 -18.89 24.46
CA ALA A 70 1.46 -19.51 25.72
C ALA A 70 1.99 -18.48 26.73
N LEU A 71 2.84 -17.55 26.27
CA LEU A 71 3.34 -16.43 27.07
C LEU A 71 2.22 -15.51 27.53
N HIS A 72 1.33 -15.09 26.64
CA HIS A 72 0.18 -14.26 27.00
C HIS A 72 -0.73 -14.97 28.01
N ALA A 73 -0.98 -16.27 27.83
CA ALA A 73 -1.74 -17.07 28.78
C ALA A 73 -1.07 -17.14 30.16
N LEU A 74 0.26 -17.22 30.22
CA LEU A 74 1.03 -17.20 31.47
C LEU A 74 0.90 -15.84 32.17
N ILE A 75 1.08 -14.75 31.42
CA ILE A 75 0.94 -13.37 31.93
C ILE A 75 -0.47 -13.16 32.49
N HIS A 76 -1.51 -13.57 31.76
CA HIS A 76 -2.91 -13.38 32.18
C HIS A 76 -3.32 -14.25 33.37
N ARG A 77 -2.74 -15.45 33.53
CA ARG A 77 -3.04 -16.35 34.66
C ARG A 77 -2.22 -16.03 35.92
N GLY A 78 -1.24 -15.15 35.83
CA GLY A 78 -0.43 -14.74 36.97
C GLY A 78 -1.28 -14.07 38.07
N PRO A 79 -0.82 -14.09 39.33
CA PRO A 79 -1.50 -13.40 40.43
C PRO A 79 -1.58 -11.88 40.25
N ASP A 80 -0.68 -11.32 39.43
CA ASP A 80 -0.71 -9.94 38.95
C ASP A 80 -0.54 -9.97 37.42
N PRO A 81 -1.63 -9.89 36.63
CA PRO A 81 -1.53 -9.79 35.19
C PRO A 81 -0.69 -8.57 34.85
N GLN A 82 0.47 -8.78 34.23
CA GLN A 82 1.44 -7.73 33.97
C GLN A 82 0.82 -6.62 33.11
N LYS A 83 0.34 -5.55 33.75
CA LYS A 83 -0.20 -4.35 33.08
C LYS A 83 0.88 -3.32 32.77
N ARG A 84 2.10 -3.51 33.28
CA ARG A 84 3.17 -2.52 33.24
C ARG A 84 4.54 -3.15 32.99
N LEU A 85 5.44 -2.37 32.39
CA LEU A 85 6.84 -2.74 32.28
C LEU A 85 7.53 -2.49 33.63
N PRO A 86 8.30 -3.46 34.15
CA PRO A 86 9.08 -3.25 35.37
C PRO A 86 10.13 -2.16 35.14
N GLY A 87 10.20 -1.18 36.06
CA GLY A 87 11.14 -0.05 35.99
C GLY A 87 10.52 1.31 35.60
N ILE A 88 9.21 1.35 35.32
CA ILE A 88 8.47 2.61 35.16
C ILE A 88 7.74 2.87 36.49
N GLU A 89 8.28 3.76 37.33
CA GLU A 89 7.68 4.12 38.62
C GLU A 89 6.34 4.85 38.41
N GLU A 90 5.32 4.49 39.20
CA GLU A 90 4.04 5.20 39.27
C GLU A 90 4.25 6.61 39.83
N GLY A 91 4.61 7.54 38.95
CA GLY A 91 4.81 8.94 39.35
C GLY A 91 5.55 9.79 38.33
N GLU A 92 6.32 9.17 37.42
CA GLU A 92 7.07 9.85 36.37
C GLU A 92 6.64 9.44 34.96
N VAL A 93 5.37 9.07 34.77
CA VAL A 93 4.75 9.40 33.49
C VAL A 93 4.36 10.86 33.62
N GLU A 94 5.32 11.77 33.41
CA GLU A 94 4.98 13.13 33.00
C GLU A 94 3.94 12.94 31.89
N ALA A 95 2.71 13.41 32.12
CA ALA A 95 1.68 13.41 31.10
C ALA A 95 2.33 14.02 29.87
N ASN A 96 2.65 13.20 28.87
CA ASN A 96 3.32 13.70 27.69
C ASN A 96 2.26 14.58 27.02
N PRO A 97 2.37 15.92 27.08
CA PRO A 97 1.35 16.77 26.48
C PRO A 97 1.26 16.50 24.97
N GLU A 98 2.31 15.94 24.35
CA GLU A 98 2.26 15.51 22.96
C GLU A 98 1.34 14.32 22.73
N ALA A 99 1.18 13.39 23.68
CA ALA A 99 0.27 12.25 23.51
C ALA A 99 -1.21 12.69 23.54
N ASP A 100 -1.55 13.63 24.44
CA ASP A 100 -2.90 14.21 24.50
C ASP A 100 -3.19 15.11 23.28
N VAL A 101 -2.18 15.82 22.75
CA VAL A 101 -2.30 16.58 21.50
C VAL A 101 -2.45 15.64 20.30
N GLN A 102 -1.73 14.52 20.27
CA GLN A 102 -1.78 13.54 19.19
C GLN A 102 -3.14 12.83 19.13
N GLU A 103 -3.75 12.48 20.27
CA GLU A 103 -5.14 11.98 20.30
C GLU A 103 -6.17 13.03 19.83
N ALA A 104 -5.94 14.31 20.12
CA ALA A 104 -6.82 15.39 19.67
C ALA A 104 -6.70 15.62 18.15
N GLU A 105 -5.49 15.58 17.59
CA GLU A 105 -5.23 15.66 16.16
C GLU A 105 -5.77 14.42 15.41
N GLU A 106 -5.64 13.22 15.98
CA GLU A 106 -6.23 11.99 15.45
C GLU A 106 -7.76 12.02 15.43
N ARG A 107 -8.41 12.85 16.25
CA ARG A 107 -9.88 13.02 16.20
C ARG A 107 -10.31 14.02 15.13
N GLN A 108 -9.43 14.93 14.71
CA GLN A 108 -9.80 16.02 13.80
C GLN A 108 -10.19 15.50 12.40
N TRP A 109 -9.48 14.50 11.86
CA TRP A 109 -9.82 13.96 10.54
C TRP A 109 -11.13 13.17 10.53
N ARG A 110 -11.51 12.58 11.68
CA ARG A 110 -12.77 11.83 11.83
C ARG A 110 -14.00 12.73 11.74
N GLU A 111 -13.86 14.01 12.08
CA GLU A 111 -14.93 15.01 12.05
C GLU A 111 -15.14 15.63 10.67
N ILE A 112 -14.25 15.36 9.69
CA ILE A 112 -14.33 15.96 8.36
C ILE A 112 -15.61 15.46 7.65
N PRO A 113 -16.48 16.37 7.19
CA PRO A 113 -17.68 16.02 6.42
C PRO A 113 -17.31 15.36 5.09
N LEU A 114 -18.03 14.31 4.71
CA LEU A 114 -17.89 13.70 3.39
C LEU A 114 -18.28 14.66 2.25
N ALA A 115 -19.10 15.68 2.55
CA ALA A 115 -19.49 16.72 1.61
C ALA A 115 -18.32 17.60 1.15
N ASP A 116 -17.26 17.72 1.96
CA ASP A 116 -16.05 18.48 1.61
C ASP A 116 -15.14 17.67 0.68
N LEU A 117 -15.40 16.37 0.56
CA LEU A 117 -14.72 15.50 -0.39
C LEU A 117 -15.37 15.58 -1.77
N LYS A 118 -14.60 15.32 -2.82
CA LYS A 118 -15.04 15.32 -4.23
C LYS A 118 -15.91 14.10 -4.59
N ILE A 119 -16.76 13.64 -3.67
CA ILE A 119 -17.68 12.52 -3.86
C ILE A 119 -18.91 13.02 -4.64
N PRO A 120 -19.43 12.26 -5.62
CA PRO A 120 -20.64 12.65 -6.35
C PRO A 120 -21.85 12.84 -5.43
N ALA A 121 -22.63 13.90 -5.65
CA ALA A 121 -23.78 14.26 -4.81
C ALA A 121 -24.83 13.14 -4.65
N GLY A 122 -25.05 12.33 -5.70
CA GLY A 122 -25.95 11.18 -5.62
C GLY A 122 -25.47 10.09 -4.66
N THR A 123 -24.16 9.90 -4.57
CA THR A 123 -23.53 8.97 -3.62
C THR A 123 -23.55 9.55 -2.20
N LEU A 124 -23.27 10.85 -2.04
CA LEU A 124 -23.36 11.53 -0.74
C LEU A 124 -24.75 11.43 -0.12
N GLY A 125 -25.81 11.58 -0.92
CA GLY A 125 -27.19 11.40 -0.42
C GLY A 125 -27.43 9.99 0.15
N LYS A 126 -26.85 8.96 -0.46
CA LYS A 126 -26.97 7.57 0.01
C LYS A 126 -26.12 7.27 1.24
N LEU A 127 -24.94 7.87 1.35
CA LEU A 127 -24.12 7.80 2.56
C LEU A 127 -24.81 8.52 3.73
N ALA A 128 -25.39 9.71 3.50
CA ALA A 128 -26.14 10.44 4.51
C ALA A 128 -27.42 9.70 4.94
N GLU A 129 -28.18 9.08 4.02
CA GLU A 129 -29.32 8.21 4.35
C GLU A 129 -28.93 7.03 5.27
N ALA A 130 -27.68 6.57 5.19
CA ALA A 130 -27.11 5.53 6.05
C ALA A 130 -26.49 6.07 7.36
N GLY A 131 -26.55 7.38 7.62
CA GLY A 131 -25.94 8.02 8.79
C GLY A 131 -24.43 8.20 8.70
N LEU A 132 -23.85 8.08 7.50
CA LEU A 132 -22.42 8.18 7.24
C LEU A 132 -22.10 9.56 6.68
N GLU A 133 -22.09 10.59 7.53
CA GLU A 133 -21.89 11.99 7.11
C GLU A 133 -20.43 12.44 7.20
N THR A 134 -19.60 11.76 8.00
CA THR A 134 -18.20 12.10 8.24
C THR A 134 -17.25 10.97 7.85
N ILE A 135 -15.97 11.30 7.64
CA ILE A 135 -14.92 10.32 7.36
C ILE A 135 -14.82 9.30 8.50
N GLY A 136 -14.93 9.73 9.76
CA GLY A 136 -14.87 8.84 10.92
C GLY A 136 -16.01 7.82 10.95
N ALA A 137 -17.25 8.27 10.71
CA ALA A 137 -18.41 7.37 10.65
C ALA A 137 -18.26 6.32 9.53
N LEU A 138 -17.70 6.74 8.39
CA LEU A 138 -17.44 5.84 7.27
C LEU A 138 -16.35 4.81 7.59
N ALA A 139 -15.27 5.21 8.27
CA ALA A 139 -14.20 4.32 8.69
C ALA A 139 -14.68 3.29 9.72
N ASP A 140 -15.50 3.72 10.69
CA ASP A 140 -16.08 2.81 11.69
C ASP A 140 -17.03 1.79 11.01
N TRP A 141 -17.81 2.23 10.02
CA TRP A 141 -18.64 1.33 9.20
C TRP A 141 -17.81 0.33 8.39
N GLN A 142 -16.72 0.78 7.76
CA GLN A 142 -15.76 -0.09 7.05
C GLN A 142 -15.19 -1.17 7.97
N GLN A 143 -14.82 -0.79 9.20
CA GLN A 143 -14.30 -1.72 10.19
C GLN A 143 -15.34 -2.75 10.62
N GLU A 144 -16.61 -2.32 10.78
CA GLU A 144 -17.70 -3.22 11.18
C GLU A 144 -18.08 -4.22 10.08
N LYS A 145 -18.15 -3.77 8.81
CA LYS A 145 -18.62 -4.58 7.68
C LYS A 145 -17.53 -5.32 6.92
N GLY A 146 -16.27 -4.89 7.04
CA GLY A 146 -15.11 -5.49 6.38
C GLY A 146 -14.95 -5.08 4.91
N GLU A 147 -14.27 -5.93 4.13
CA GLU A 147 -13.78 -5.62 2.77
C GLU A 147 -14.87 -5.21 1.76
N PHE A 148 -16.13 -5.59 2.00
CA PHE A 148 -17.26 -5.32 1.10
C PHE A 148 -18.27 -4.31 1.67
N TRP A 149 -17.86 -3.49 2.64
CA TRP A 149 -18.71 -2.54 3.37
C TRP A 149 -19.63 -1.67 2.51
N ALA A 150 -19.20 -1.31 1.30
CA ALA A 150 -19.90 -0.36 0.44
C ALA A 150 -21.11 -0.97 -0.27
N VAL A 151 -21.11 -2.28 -0.52
CA VAL A 151 -22.26 -2.94 -1.19
C VAL A 151 -23.44 -3.15 -0.25
N ASP A 152 -23.21 -3.08 1.06
CA ASP A 152 -24.26 -3.15 2.08
C ASP A 152 -25.05 -1.84 2.20
N ILE A 153 -24.58 -0.76 1.58
CA ILE A 153 -25.26 0.53 1.58
C ILE A 153 -26.25 0.58 0.42
N ALA A 154 -27.53 0.69 0.74
CA ALA A 154 -28.61 0.68 -0.24
C ALA A 154 -28.41 1.76 -1.32
N GLY A 155 -28.26 1.34 -2.57
CA GLY A 155 -28.08 2.23 -3.72
C GLY A 155 -26.63 2.55 -4.08
N ILE A 156 -25.65 2.02 -3.34
CA ILE A 156 -24.22 2.11 -3.71
C ILE A 156 -23.81 0.81 -4.42
N GLY A 157 -23.54 0.92 -5.72
CA GLY A 157 -23.02 -0.19 -6.51
C GLY A 157 -21.49 -0.30 -6.44
N PRO A 158 -20.88 -1.40 -6.93
CA PRO A 158 -19.42 -1.61 -6.88
C PRO A 158 -18.62 -0.48 -7.52
N LYS A 159 -19.11 0.12 -8.60
CA LYS A 159 -18.45 1.25 -9.27
C LYS A 159 -18.45 2.52 -8.40
N ALA A 160 -19.52 2.73 -7.63
CA ALA A 160 -19.59 3.87 -6.71
C ALA A 160 -18.70 3.64 -5.49
N ALA A 161 -18.61 2.39 -5.00
CA ALA A 161 -17.70 1.99 -3.94
C ALA A 161 -16.23 2.30 -4.28
N VAL A 162 -15.75 1.83 -5.44
CA VAL A 162 -14.38 2.12 -5.91
C VAL A 162 -14.12 3.63 -5.99
N LYS A 163 -15.09 4.40 -6.48
CA LYS A 163 -14.94 5.85 -6.57
C LYS A 163 -14.88 6.54 -5.20
N ILE A 164 -15.59 6.02 -4.21
CA ILE A 164 -15.47 6.51 -2.83
C ILE A 164 -14.06 6.22 -2.34
N GLU A 165 -13.58 4.98 -2.47
CA GLU A 165 -12.23 4.58 -2.05
C GLU A 165 -11.13 5.40 -2.71
N GLU A 166 -11.23 5.68 -4.01
CA GLU A 166 -10.28 6.55 -4.73
C GLU A 166 -10.25 7.97 -4.15
N VAL A 167 -11.42 8.54 -3.84
CA VAL A 167 -11.52 9.89 -3.25
C VAL A 167 -10.98 9.92 -1.83
N LEU A 168 -11.25 8.87 -1.03
CA LEU A 168 -10.69 8.73 0.30
C LEU A 168 -9.16 8.62 0.21
N LEU A 169 -8.62 7.71 -0.60
CA LEU A 169 -7.17 7.56 -0.73
C LEU A 169 -6.47 8.86 -1.15
N ALA A 170 -7.08 9.62 -2.07
CA ALA A 170 -6.57 10.93 -2.47
C ALA A 170 -6.57 11.94 -1.31
N ALA A 171 -7.67 12.01 -0.55
CA ALA A 171 -7.78 12.91 0.60
C ALA A 171 -6.76 12.58 1.70
N TRP A 172 -6.50 11.29 1.97
CA TRP A 172 -5.48 10.86 2.93
C TRP A 172 -4.07 11.26 2.48
N GLY A 173 -3.77 11.10 1.19
CA GLY A 173 -2.48 11.54 0.64
C GLY A 173 -2.26 13.05 0.75
N ASP A 174 -3.33 13.86 0.69
CA ASP A 174 -3.26 15.30 0.92
C ASP A 174 -3.09 15.63 2.42
N PHE A 175 -3.80 14.94 3.32
CA PHE A 175 -3.61 15.11 4.77
C PHE A 175 -2.20 14.74 5.23
N GLU A 176 -1.63 13.65 4.73
CA GLU A 176 -0.27 13.25 5.08
C GLU A 176 0.76 14.28 4.61
N ARG A 177 0.54 14.87 3.43
CA ARG A 177 1.38 15.92 2.86
C ARG A 177 1.31 17.19 3.70
N ASP A 178 0.11 17.63 4.08
CA ASP A 178 -0.09 18.82 4.92
C ASP A 178 0.50 18.62 6.32
N ARG A 179 0.37 17.42 6.89
CA ARG A 179 0.99 17.07 8.19
C ARG A 179 2.52 17.13 8.15
N HIS A 180 3.13 16.73 7.04
CA HIS A 180 4.59 16.74 6.88
C HIS A 180 5.13 18.10 6.41
N ASN A 181 4.26 18.98 5.91
CA ASN A 181 4.63 20.32 5.47
C ASN A 181 3.64 21.39 6.00
N PRO A 182 3.55 21.59 7.32
CA PRO A 182 2.59 22.54 7.91
C PRO A 182 2.93 24.00 7.57
N ALA A 183 4.16 24.26 7.13
CA ALA A 183 4.58 25.53 6.56
C ALA A 183 4.41 25.45 5.04
N GLY A 184 3.21 25.76 4.56
CA GLY A 184 3.06 26.29 3.22
C GLY A 184 3.91 27.54 3.08
N GLU A 185 5.19 27.36 2.72
CA GLU A 185 5.97 28.32 1.96
C GLU A 185 5.19 28.51 0.67
N THR A 186 4.17 29.35 0.73
CA THR A 186 3.44 29.83 -0.44
C THR A 186 4.49 30.57 -1.24
N ASP A 187 5.10 29.86 -2.19
CA ASP A 187 5.88 30.45 -3.26
C ASP A 187 4.92 31.33 -4.07
N ALA A 188 4.73 32.55 -3.56
CA ALA A 188 4.13 33.66 -4.26
C ALA A 188 5.12 34.08 -5.35
N THR A 189 5.33 33.19 -6.33
CA THR A 189 5.89 33.59 -7.60
C THR A 189 4.78 34.26 -8.39
N GLU A 190 4.86 35.59 -8.37
CA GLU A 190 4.07 36.55 -9.11
C GLU A 190 3.90 36.18 -10.60
N GLY A 191 2.74 36.55 -11.15
CA GLY A 191 2.44 36.56 -12.58
C GLY A 191 1.16 37.32 -12.87
#